data_AF-A0A969MVH8-F1
#
_entry.id   AF-A0A969MVH8-F1
#
_cell.length_a   1.000
_cell.length_b   1.000
_cell.length_c   1.000
_cell.angle_alpha   90.00
_cell.angle_beta   90.00
_cell.angle_gamma   90.00
#
_symmetry.space_group_name_H-M   'P 1'
#
loop_
_entity.id
_entity.type
_entity.pdbx_description
1 polymer ?
#
loop_
_entity_poly.entity_id
_entity_poly.type
_entity_poly.pdbx_seq_one_letter_code
_entity_poly.pdbx_strand_id
1 'polypeptide(L)'
;MKKKLSLPFVLTVLLVGTLIPASLTPSLFVLKPFGWEDVGQLLTFLILVALFLERALEVFITTWRRPGEEIFDNRIQACERKIAELKNQIDAKVAHSKTVAVSENFPSNDPMMPEQRVEVTQTPGDVSELQNWLGKKLIDLEGINANRREYKSQTRKVALWTALFVGVLLSGVGIRALETLVVLKDFPNGDQPIFYNQQMGIFRVLDTILTGGLIAGGSEGIHKITQVFTTFLEQTRNQMQDRPKLNY
;
A
#
# COMPACT_ATOMS: atom_id res chain seq x y z
N MET A 1 33.81 -2.73 11.48
CA MET A 1 32.55 -2.00 11.23
C MET A 1 31.91 -2.53 9.95
N LYS A 2 30.80 -3.28 10.04
CA LYS A 2 30.05 -3.73 8.85
C LYS A 2 29.20 -2.56 8.36
N LYS A 3 29.61 -1.88 7.28
CA LYS A 3 28.76 -0.89 6.60
C LYS A 3 27.48 -1.61 6.18
N LYS A 4 26.34 -1.25 6.78
CA LYS A 4 25.02 -1.71 6.30
C LYS A 4 24.85 -1.10 4.91
N LEU A 5 25.00 -1.95 3.90
CA LEU A 5 24.80 -1.61 2.50
C LEU A 5 23.33 -1.18 2.36
N SER A 6 23.08 0.11 2.19
CA SER A 6 21.72 0.61 2.05
C SER A 6 21.18 0.17 0.69
N LEU A 7 19.97 -0.39 0.66
CA LEU A 7 19.26 -0.75 -0.57
C LEU A 7 19.36 0.31 -1.68
N PRO A 8 19.22 1.64 -1.42
CA PRO A 8 19.41 2.65 -2.45
C PRO A 8 20.84 2.70 -3.00
N PHE A 9 21.86 2.47 -2.20
CA PHE A 9 23.25 2.44 -2.67
C PHE A 9 23.52 1.25 -3.59
N VAL A 10 22.94 0.08 -3.30
CA VAL A 10 23.01 -1.08 -4.20
C VAL A 10 22.33 -0.77 -5.53
N LEU A 11 21.14 -0.17 -5.49
CA LEU A 11 20.40 0.19 -6.69
C LEU A 11 21.13 1.22 -7.54
N THR A 12 21.76 2.23 -6.91
CA THR A 12 22.55 3.26 -7.60
C THR A 12 23.82 2.69 -8.22
N VAL A 13 24.55 1.81 -7.51
CA VAL A 13 25.75 1.15 -8.05
C VAL A 13 25.38 0.24 -9.23
N LEU A 14 24.24 -0.44 -9.15
CA LEU A 14 23.72 -1.28 -10.21
C LEU A 14 23.35 -0.43 -11.44
N LEU A 15 22.64 0.69 -11.25
CA LEU A 15 22.21 1.61 -12.31
C LEU A 15 23.37 2.38 -12.97
N VAL A 16 24.38 2.78 -12.21
CA VAL A 16 25.61 3.40 -12.75
C VAL A 16 26.48 2.37 -13.47
N GLY A 17 26.54 1.14 -12.95
CA GLY A 17 27.18 0.00 -13.62
C GLY A 17 26.49 -0.41 -14.91
N THR A 18 25.19 -0.12 -15.10
CA THR A 18 24.46 -0.45 -16.33
C THR A 18 24.61 0.59 -17.44
N LEU A 19 24.63 1.88 -17.10
CA LEU A 19 24.61 2.98 -18.07
C LEU A 19 25.97 3.26 -18.72
N ILE A 20 27.06 3.08 -17.97
CA ILE A 20 28.42 3.39 -18.45
C ILE A 20 28.91 2.39 -19.52
N PRO A 21 28.75 1.07 -19.39
CA PRO A 21 29.18 0.12 -20.43
C PRO A 21 28.32 0.17 -21.69
N ALA A 22 27.01 0.44 -21.53
CA ALA A 22 26.06 0.53 -22.63
C ALA A 22 26.32 1.76 -23.52
N SER A 23 26.82 2.88 -22.95
CA SER A 23 27.21 4.05 -23.73
C SER A 23 28.52 3.87 -24.49
N LEU A 24 29.40 2.98 -24.04
CA LEU A 24 30.72 2.74 -24.62
C LEU A 24 30.71 1.74 -25.80
N THR A 25 29.70 0.87 -25.89
CA THR A 25 29.57 -0.13 -26.98
C THR A 25 28.11 -0.31 -27.42
N PRO A 26 27.60 0.54 -28.33
CA PRO A 26 26.19 0.56 -28.73
C PRO A 26 25.72 -0.68 -29.53
N SER A 27 26.62 -1.57 -29.96
CA SER A 27 26.38 -2.55 -31.03
C SER A 27 25.98 -3.96 -30.58
N LEU A 28 25.70 -4.17 -29.29
CA LEU A 28 25.46 -5.50 -28.71
C LEU A 28 24.00 -5.95 -28.70
N PHE A 29 23.05 -5.02 -28.74
CA PHE A 29 21.64 -5.32 -28.72
C PHE A 29 21.04 -5.05 -30.09
N VAL A 30 20.82 -6.11 -30.86
CA VAL A 30 19.97 -6.05 -32.06
C VAL A 30 18.58 -6.45 -31.61
N LEU A 31 17.64 -5.49 -31.65
CA LEU A 31 16.24 -5.82 -31.42
C LEU A 31 15.82 -6.83 -32.49
N LYS A 32 15.22 -7.95 -32.06
CA LYS A 32 14.56 -8.86 -32.99
C LYS A 32 13.51 -8.05 -33.75
N PRO A 33 13.23 -8.34 -35.03
CA PRO A 33 11.97 -7.91 -35.60
C PRO A 33 10.83 -8.57 -34.79
N PHE A 34 10.22 -7.78 -33.90
CA PHE A 34 9.06 -8.17 -33.11
C PHE A 34 7.83 -7.42 -33.62
N GLY A 35 6.71 -8.14 -33.70
CA GLY A 35 5.41 -7.58 -34.07
C GLY A 35 4.58 -7.18 -32.85
N TRP A 36 3.45 -6.54 -33.10
CA TRP A 36 2.46 -6.23 -32.06
C TRP A 36 1.92 -7.49 -31.36
N GLU A 37 1.89 -8.61 -32.08
CA GLU A 37 1.47 -9.90 -31.55
C GLU A 37 2.43 -10.42 -30.47
N ASP A 38 3.74 -10.28 -30.67
CA ASP A 38 4.76 -10.70 -29.69
C ASP A 38 4.64 -9.90 -28.38
N VAL A 39 4.43 -8.59 -28.50
CA VAL A 39 4.24 -7.70 -27.35
C VAL A 39 2.95 -8.04 -26.61
N GLY A 40 1.86 -8.29 -27.35
CA GLY A 40 0.57 -8.69 -26.78
C GLY A 40 0.65 -10.02 -26.05
N GLN A 41 1.32 -11.02 -26.64
CA GLN A 41 1.51 -12.33 -26.03
C GLN A 41 2.36 -12.24 -24.75
N LEU A 42 3.45 -11.47 -24.78
CA LEU A 42 4.30 -11.25 -23.61
C LEU A 42 3.53 -10.59 -22.48
N LEU A 43 2.81 -9.51 -22.78
CA LEU A 43 2.01 -8.78 -21.80
C LEU A 43 0.91 -9.66 -21.22
N THR A 44 0.23 -10.44 -22.06
CA THR A 44 -0.82 -11.38 -21.62
C THR A 44 -0.26 -12.43 -20.67
N PHE A 45 0.90 -13.01 -21.00
CA PHE A 45 1.57 -13.97 -20.14
C PHE A 45 1.99 -13.35 -18.80
N LEU A 46 2.58 -12.15 -18.83
CA LEU A 46 2.98 -11.42 -17.62
C LEU A 46 1.76 -11.07 -16.74
N ILE A 47 0.65 -10.65 -17.35
CA ILE A 47 -0.61 -10.38 -16.64
C ILE A 47 -1.13 -11.65 -15.98
N LEU A 48 -1.15 -12.78 -16.69
CA LEU A 48 -1.62 -14.05 -16.15
C LEU A 48 -0.79 -14.48 -14.93
N VAL A 49 0.54 -14.40 -15.06
CA VAL A 49 1.47 -14.72 -13.96
C VAL A 49 1.29 -13.75 -12.79
N ALA A 50 1.19 -12.45 -13.06
CA ALA A 50 0.98 -11.43 -12.04
C ALA A 50 -0.35 -11.63 -11.29
N LEU A 51 -1.44 -11.91 -11.99
CA LEU A 51 -2.75 -12.18 -11.38
C LEU A 51 -2.74 -13.45 -10.52
N PHE A 52 -2.10 -14.51 -11.01
CA PHE A 52 -1.98 -15.75 -10.24
C PHE A 52 -1.16 -15.53 -8.97
N LEU A 53 -0.06 -14.79 -9.06
CA LEU A 53 0.79 -14.47 -7.92
C LEU A 53 0.10 -13.52 -6.95
N GLU A 54 -0.64 -12.53 -7.44
CA GLU A 54 -1.48 -11.63 -6.63
C GLU A 54 -2.47 -12.46 -5.81
N ARG A 55 -3.19 -13.39 -6.45
CA ARG A 55 -4.17 -14.23 -5.76
C ARG A 55 -3.53 -15.20 -4.77
N ALA A 56 -2.41 -15.82 -5.13
CA ALA A 56 -1.69 -16.72 -4.24
C ALA A 56 -1.15 -15.99 -3.00
N LEU A 57 -0.62 -14.78 -3.20
CA LEU A 57 -0.11 -13.93 -2.13
C LEU A 57 -1.24 -13.44 -1.22
N GLU A 58 -2.38 -13.05 -1.78
CA GLU A 58 -3.56 -12.65 -1.02
C GLU A 58 -4.03 -13.79 -0.09
N VAL A 59 -4.16 -15.01 -0.62
CA VAL A 59 -4.57 -16.18 0.18
C VAL A 59 -3.55 -16.47 1.28
N PHE A 60 -2.25 -16.40 0.98
CA PHE A 60 -1.19 -16.59 1.96
C PHE A 60 -1.23 -15.55 3.08
N ILE A 61 -1.32 -14.26 2.73
CA ILE A 61 -1.34 -13.16 3.70
C ILE A 61 -2.61 -13.19 4.52
N THR A 62 -3.77 -13.38 3.91
CA THR A 62 -5.04 -13.42 4.63
C THR A 62 -5.04 -14.57 5.64
N THR A 63 -4.53 -15.74 5.27
CA THR A 63 -4.41 -16.89 6.18
C THR A 63 -3.48 -16.58 7.37
N TRP A 64 -2.32 -15.96 7.11
CA TRP A 64 -1.36 -15.64 8.17
C TRP A 64 -1.79 -14.43 9.03
N ARG A 65 -2.42 -13.42 8.43
CA ARG A 65 -2.80 -12.16 9.08
C ARG A 65 -4.06 -12.30 9.95
N ARG A 66 -5.01 -13.15 9.56
CA ARG A 66 -6.33 -13.26 10.18
C ARG A 66 -6.31 -13.45 11.70
N PRO A 67 -5.46 -14.32 12.29
CA PRO A 67 -5.40 -14.44 13.75
C PRO A 67 -5.03 -13.14 14.48
N GLY A 68 -4.17 -12.32 13.87
CA GLY A 68 -3.81 -11.01 14.42
C GLY A 68 -4.93 -9.98 14.30
N GLU A 69 -5.65 -9.98 13.18
CA GLU A 69 -6.82 -9.12 12.98
C GLU A 69 -7.94 -9.43 13.97
N GLU A 70 -8.19 -10.70 14.26
CA GLU A 70 -9.19 -11.12 15.25
C GLU A 70 -8.91 -10.58 16.65
N ILE A 71 -7.63 -10.50 17.06
CA ILE A 71 -7.25 -9.92 18.37
C ILE A 71 -7.63 -8.43 18.42
N PHE A 72 -7.35 -7.68 17.35
CA PHE A 72 -7.72 -6.26 17.30
C PHE A 72 -9.23 -6.08 17.23
N ASP A 73 -9.93 -6.87 16.42
CA ASP A 73 -11.37 -6.77 16.25
C ASP A 73 -12.09 -7.12 17.57
N ASN A 74 -11.63 -8.13 18.30
CA ASN A 74 -12.14 -8.47 19.64
C ASN A 74 -11.91 -7.33 20.65
N ARG A 75 -10.75 -6.69 20.63
CA ARG A 75 -10.44 -5.54 21.51
C ARG A 75 -11.28 -4.31 21.19
N ILE A 76 -11.49 -4.03 19.90
CA ILE A 76 -12.34 -2.93 19.43
C ILE A 76 -13.77 -3.18 19.89
N GLN A 77 -14.33 -4.36 19.60
CA GLN A 77 -15.70 -4.71 20.04
C GLN A 77 -15.86 -4.62 21.56
N ALA A 78 -14.88 -5.11 22.33
CA ALA A 78 -14.93 -5.02 23.79
C ALA A 78 -14.89 -3.56 24.28
N CYS A 79 -14.15 -2.69 23.62
CA CYS A 79 -14.09 -1.27 23.95
C CYS A 79 -15.38 -0.55 23.57
N GLU A 80 -15.91 -0.80 22.36
CA GLU A 80 -17.17 -0.24 21.86
C GLU A 80 -18.35 -0.61 22.77
N ARG A 81 -18.44 -1.87 23.21
CA ARG A 81 -19.47 -2.30 24.18
C ARG A 81 -19.39 -1.51 25.48
N LYS A 82 -18.19 -1.26 26.01
CA LYS A 82 -17.99 -0.45 27.22
C LYS A 82 -18.38 1.00 27.00
N ILE A 83 -18.03 1.58 25.86
CA ILE A 83 -18.42 2.96 25.50
C ILE A 83 -19.94 3.08 25.41
N ALA A 84 -20.61 2.12 24.77
CA ALA A 84 -22.06 2.10 24.66
C ALA A 84 -22.73 1.98 26.05
N GLU A 85 -22.20 1.10 26.90
CA GLU A 85 -22.69 0.95 28.28
C GLU A 85 -22.55 2.24 29.09
N LEU A 86 -21.39 2.90 29.07
CA LEU A 86 -21.22 4.16 29.78
C LEU A 86 -22.12 5.26 29.25
N LYS A 87 -22.31 5.33 27.93
CA LYS A 87 -23.20 6.31 27.32
C LYS A 87 -24.63 6.11 27.82
N ASN A 88 -25.11 4.86 27.84
CA ASN A 88 -26.44 4.53 28.36
C ASN A 88 -26.58 4.91 29.85
N GLN A 89 -25.55 4.68 30.67
CA GLN A 89 -25.56 5.06 32.09
C GLN A 89 -25.60 6.58 32.30
N ILE A 90 -24.84 7.33 31.50
CA ILE A 90 -24.88 8.80 31.52
C ILE A 90 -26.27 9.29 31.13
N ASP A 91 -26.83 8.78 30.02
CA ASP A 91 -28.15 9.18 29.53
C ASP A 91 -29.26 8.85 30.55
N ALA A 92 -29.18 7.69 31.21
CA ALA A 92 -30.11 7.30 32.27
C ALA A 92 -30.02 8.20 33.50
N LYS A 93 -28.82 8.55 33.97
CA LYS A 93 -28.63 9.47 35.10
C LYS A 93 -29.14 10.88 34.76
N VAL A 94 -28.87 11.37 33.55
CA VAL A 94 -29.37 12.68 33.07
C VAL A 94 -30.90 12.71 32.97
N ALA A 95 -31.52 11.63 32.49
CA ALA A 95 -32.98 11.51 32.42
C ALA A 95 -33.64 11.48 33.81
N HIS A 96 -33.02 10.80 34.78
CA HIS A 96 -33.52 10.75 36.16
C HIS A 96 -33.43 12.11 36.86
N SER A 97 -32.34 12.86 36.66
CA SER A 97 -32.24 14.24 37.18
C SER A 97 -33.28 15.19 36.60
N LYS A 98 -33.66 15.03 35.32
CA LYS A 98 -34.72 15.84 34.71
C LYS A 98 -36.13 15.52 35.22
N THR A 99 -36.42 14.26 35.55
CA THR A 99 -37.76 13.85 36.02
C THR A 99 -38.02 14.26 37.47
N VAL A 100 -37.00 14.23 38.32
CA VAL A 100 -37.11 14.72 39.71
C VAL A 100 -37.35 16.24 39.75
N ALA A 101 -36.69 17.01 38.88
CA ALA A 101 -36.89 18.47 38.79
C ALA A 101 -38.28 18.89 38.29
N VAL A 102 -39.01 18.02 37.60
CA VAL A 102 -40.36 18.30 37.08
C VAL A 102 -41.46 17.94 38.10
N SER A 103 -41.20 16.99 39.01
CA SER A 103 -42.18 16.56 40.00
C SER A 103 -42.33 17.52 41.21
N GLU A 104 -41.43 18.49 41.39
CA GLU A 104 -41.53 19.50 42.44
C GLU A 104 -42.30 20.76 42.04
N ASN A 105 -42.67 20.93 40.76
CA ASN A 105 -43.55 22.02 40.32
C ASN A 105 -45.03 21.63 40.46
N PHE A 106 -45.50 21.42 41.69
CA PHE A 106 -46.93 21.49 41.98
C PHE A 106 -47.34 22.97 42.15
N PRO A 107 -48.41 23.45 41.49
CA PRO A 107 -48.88 24.81 41.69
C PRO A 107 -49.57 24.92 43.05
N SER A 108 -48.83 25.27 44.10
CA SER A 108 -49.42 25.63 45.40
C SER A 108 -49.78 27.12 45.41
N ASN A 109 -51.08 27.40 45.25
CA ASN A 109 -51.68 28.72 45.46
C ASN A 109 -51.83 29.03 46.96
N ASP A 110 -50.72 29.22 47.70
CA ASP A 110 -50.81 29.78 49.06
C ASP A 110 -49.61 30.68 49.40
N PRO A 111 -49.83 31.95 49.80
CA PRO A 111 -48.77 32.83 50.21
C PRO A 111 -48.55 32.74 51.73
N MET A 112 -47.30 32.45 52.11
CA MET A 112 -46.61 32.75 53.39
C MET A 112 -46.08 31.49 54.10
N MET A 113 -44.76 31.29 54.00
CA MET A 113 -43.79 30.94 55.06
C MET A 113 -42.43 30.58 54.39
N PRO A 114 -41.30 30.64 55.12
CA PRO A 114 -40.01 31.01 54.52
C PRO A 114 -39.49 29.95 53.56
N GLU A 115 -38.94 30.45 52.45
CA GLU A 115 -38.16 29.75 51.43
C GLU A 115 -37.13 28.81 52.09
N GLN A 116 -37.52 27.56 52.34
CA GLN A 116 -36.56 26.50 52.53
C GLN A 116 -36.08 26.13 51.14
N ARG A 117 -35.13 26.93 50.66
CA ARG A 117 -34.41 26.74 49.41
C ARG A 117 -33.67 25.41 49.55
N VAL A 118 -34.30 24.32 49.14
CA VAL A 118 -33.62 23.06 48.91
C VAL A 118 -32.69 23.34 47.75
N GLU A 119 -31.46 23.73 48.07
CA GLU A 119 -30.36 23.71 47.14
C GLU A 119 -30.22 22.24 46.74
N VAL A 120 -30.88 21.88 45.63
CA VAL A 120 -30.66 20.62 44.94
C VAL A 120 -29.19 20.62 44.60
N THR A 121 -28.41 20.03 45.49
CA THR A 121 -27.01 19.72 45.26
C THR A 121 -27.05 18.62 44.21
N GLN A 122 -27.23 19.02 42.94
CA GLN A 122 -26.79 18.22 41.82
C GLN A 122 -25.40 17.78 42.22
N THR A 123 -25.17 16.51 42.53
CA THR A 123 -23.84 16.03 42.90
C THR A 123 -23.06 16.02 41.57
N PRO A 124 -22.28 17.07 41.24
CA PRO A 124 -21.73 17.24 39.91
C PRO A 124 -20.57 16.26 39.68
N GLY A 125 -20.14 15.55 40.72
CA GLY A 125 -19.05 14.58 40.70
C GLY A 125 -19.37 13.31 39.92
N ASP A 126 -20.57 12.73 40.08
CA ASP A 126 -20.85 11.37 39.61
C ASP A 126 -21.02 11.28 38.07
N VAL A 127 -21.65 12.27 37.45
CA VAL A 127 -21.76 12.35 35.97
C VAL A 127 -20.43 12.80 35.35
N SER A 128 -19.68 13.68 36.03
CA SER A 128 -18.36 14.15 35.56
C SER A 128 -17.33 13.02 35.54
N GLU A 129 -17.33 12.14 36.55
CA GLU A 129 -16.48 10.95 36.58
C GLU A 129 -16.78 9.99 35.42
N LEU A 130 -18.07 9.74 35.12
CA LEU A 130 -18.49 8.91 33.98
C LEU A 130 -18.07 9.52 32.64
N GLN A 131 -18.20 10.84 32.48
CA GLN A 131 -17.74 11.55 31.28
C GLN A 131 -16.23 11.46 31.10
N ASN A 132 -15.45 11.60 32.19
CA ASN A 132 -14.01 11.43 32.16
C ASN A 132 -13.61 10.00 31.76
N TRP A 133 -14.32 9.00 32.29
CA TRP A 133 -14.07 7.60 31.94
C TRP A 133 -14.43 7.28 30.47
N LEU A 134 -15.52 7.87 29.97
CA LEU A 134 -15.92 7.79 28.57
C LEU A 134 -14.85 8.41 27.65
N GLY A 135 -14.35 9.61 28.00
CA GLY A 135 -13.27 10.27 27.28
C GLY A 135 -12.00 9.41 27.22
N LYS A 136 -11.61 8.82 28.35
CA LYS A 136 -10.48 7.88 28.42
C LYS A 136 -10.68 6.66 27.50
N LYS A 137 -11.89 6.11 27.44
CA LYS A 137 -12.17 4.95 26.56
C LYS A 137 -12.16 5.29 25.08
N LEU A 138 -12.61 6.49 24.71
CA LEU A 138 -12.52 6.96 23.32
C LEU A 138 -11.05 7.06 22.88
N ILE A 139 -10.18 7.59 23.74
CA ILE A 139 -8.72 7.63 23.50
C ILE A 139 -8.13 6.20 23.40
N ASP A 140 -8.54 5.29 24.30
CA ASP A 140 -8.11 3.88 24.24
C ASP A 140 -8.53 3.23 22.89
N LEU A 141 -9.75 3.48 22.43
CA LEU A 141 -10.27 2.96 21.16
C LEU A 141 -9.49 3.50 19.96
N GLU A 142 -9.18 4.80 19.97
CA GLU A 142 -8.34 5.43 18.95
C GLU A 142 -6.94 4.81 18.92
N GLY A 143 -6.34 4.58 20.09
CA GLY A 143 -5.04 3.89 20.21
C GLY A 143 -5.06 2.46 19.68
N ILE A 144 -6.12 1.68 19.96
CA ILE A 144 -6.29 0.33 19.40
C ILE A 144 -6.41 0.38 17.88
N ASN A 145 -7.18 1.34 17.34
CA ASN A 145 -7.33 1.53 15.90
C ASN A 145 -6.01 1.94 15.22
N ALA A 146 -5.22 2.81 15.85
CA ALA A 146 -3.89 3.17 15.37
C ALA A 146 -2.97 1.94 15.30
N ASN A 147 -2.95 1.12 16.35
CA ASN A 147 -2.18 -0.13 16.38
C ASN A 147 -2.63 -1.13 15.30
N ARG A 148 -3.94 -1.23 15.04
CA ARG A 148 -4.48 -2.07 13.95
C ARG A 148 -4.02 -1.58 12.57
N ARG A 149 -3.97 -0.26 12.35
CA ARG A 149 -3.45 0.33 11.10
C ARG A 149 -1.96 0.05 10.93
N GLU A 150 -1.17 0.18 12.00
CA GLU A 150 0.26 -0.13 11.97
C GLU A 150 0.49 -1.62 11.66
N TYR A 151 -0.27 -2.52 12.28
CA TYR A 151 -0.22 -3.96 11.98
C TYR A 151 -0.54 -4.26 10.50
N LYS A 152 -1.58 -3.61 9.94
CA LYS A 152 -1.92 -3.72 8.51
C LYS A 152 -0.79 -3.19 7.60
N SER A 153 -0.15 -2.09 8.00
CA SER A 153 0.99 -1.52 7.28
C SER A 153 2.18 -2.48 7.27
N GLN A 154 2.53 -3.05 8.41
CA GLN A 154 3.64 -4.00 8.54
C GLN A 154 3.40 -5.28 7.74
N THR A 155 2.20 -5.85 7.82
CA THR A 155 1.84 -7.04 7.03
C THR A 155 1.86 -6.77 5.53
N ARG A 156 1.45 -5.58 5.09
CA ARG A 156 1.59 -5.15 3.67
C ARG A 156 3.06 -5.02 3.23
N LYS A 157 3.96 -4.56 4.12
CA LYS A 157 5.40 -4.53 3.80
C LYS A 157 5.95 -5.94 3.61
N VAL A 158 5.61 -6.87 4.49
CA VAL A 158 6.04 -8.28 4.38
C VAL A 158 5.52 -8.89 3.08
N ALA A 159 4.23 -8.71 2.78
CA ALA A 159 3.60 -9.12 1.53
C ALA A 159 4.39 -8.68 0.29
N LEU A 160 4.74 -7.39 0.23
CA LEU A 160 5.46 -6.81 -0.88
C LEU A 160 6.88 -7.40 -1.03
N TRP A 161 7.59 -7.60 0.08
CA TRP A 161 8.90 -8.25 0.07
C TRP A 161 8.82 -9.73 -0.34
N THR A 162 7.81 -10.46 0.11
CA THR A 162 7.58 -11.84 -0.30
C THR A 162 7.26 -11.92 -1.79
N ALA A 163 6.38 -11.06 -2.30
CA ALA A 163 6.04 -11.00 -3.72
C ALA A 163 7.28 -10.70 -4.58
N LEU A 164 8.10 -9.72 -4.16
CA LEU A 164 9.34 -9.36 -4.84
C LEU A 164 10.35 -10.52 -4.83
N PHE A 165 10.49 -11.20 -3.69
CA PHE A 165 11.36 -12.38 -3.59
C PHE A 165 10.92 -13.51 -4.52
N VAL A 166 9.62 -13.83 -4.55
CA VAL A 166 9.07 -14.84 -5.46
C VAL A 166 9.23 -14.42 -6.93
N GLY A 167 8.99 -13.15 -7.26
CA GLY A 167 9.20 -12.61 -8.60
C GLY A 167 10.65 -12.73 -9.07
N VAL A 168 11.62 -12.47 -8.18
CA VAL A 168 13.05 -12.67 -8.47
C VAL A 168 13.39 -14.15 -8.67
N LEU A 169 12.83 -15.04 -7.85
CA LEU A 169 13.02 -16.49 -8.03
C LEU A 169 12.46 -16.99 -9.36
N LEU A 170 11.25 -16.58 -9.73
CA LEU A 170 10.62 -16.93 -11.01
C LEU A 170 11.44 -16.45 -12.20
N SER A 171 12.03 -15.27 -12.11
CA SER A 171 12.92 -14.76 -13.15
C SER A 171 14.25 -15.52 -13.24
N GLY A 172 14.75 -16.02 -12.09
CA GLY A 172 15.88 -16.95 -12.05
C GLY A 172 15.59 -18.29 -12.76
N VAL A 173 14.34 -18.78 -12.70
CA VAL A 173 13.90 -20.02 -13.35
C VAL A 173 13.73 -19.86 -14.88
N GLY A 174 13.72 -18.63 -15.41
CA GLY A 174 13.69 -18.36 -16.85
C GLY A 174 12.42 -17.65 -17.34
N ILE A 175 11.53 -17.21 -16.46
CA ILE A 175 10.44 -16.30 -16.83
C ILE A 175 11.03 -14.89 -16.96
N ARG A 176 11.40 -14.52 -18.19
CA ARG A 176 12.16 -13.30 -18.49
C ARG A 176 11.40 -12.43 -19.50
N ALA A 177 11.04 -11.21 -19.11
CA ALA A 177 10.21 -10.35 -19.94
C ALA A 177 11.00 -9.77 -21.12
N LEU A 178 12.18 -9.22 -20.86
CA LEU A 178 12.99 -8.54 -21.87
C LEU A 178 13.84 -9.50 -22.71
N GLU A 179 14.31 -10.62 -22.15
CA GLU A 179 15.06 -11.62 -22.92
C GLU A 179 14.25 -12.19 -24.09
N THR A 180 12.92 -12.26 -23.98
CA THR A 180 12.07 -12.71 -25.11
C THR A 180 12.02 -11.72 -26.29
N LEU A 181 12.32 -10.44 -26.04
CA LEU A 181 12.30 -9.38 -27.07
C LEU A 181 13.70 -9.09 -27.65
N VAL A 182 14.76 -9.62 -27.04
CA VAL A 182 16.15 -9.36 -27.42
C VAL A 182 16.79 -10.64 -27.96
N VAL A 183 17.20 -10.62 -29.23
CA VAL A 183 18.08 -11.65 -29.78
C VAL A 183 19.51 -11.21 -29.52
N LEU A 184 20.27 -12.05 -28.82
CA LEU A 184 21.69 -11.82 -28.72
C LEU A 184 22.33 -12.08 -30.07
N LYS A 185 23.12 -11.11 -30.53
CA LYS A 185 23.90 -11.26 -31.74
C LYS A 185 24.90 -12.39 -31.52
N ASP A 186 24.70 -13.51 -32.20
CA ASP A 186 25.70 -14.56 -32.30
C ASP A 186 26.92 -13.97 -33.03
N PHE A 187 28.09 -14.04 -32.39
CA PHE A 187 29.36 -13.64 -32.98
C PHE A 187 30.01 -14.90 -33.59
N PRO A 188 29.85 -15.16 -34.90
CA PRO A 188 30.18 -16.46 -35.49
C PRO A 188 31.68 -16.77 -35.48
N ASN A 189 32.51 -15.75 -35.33
CA ASN A 189 33.97 -15.85 -35.38
C ASN A 189 34.66 -15.71 -34.01
N GLY A 190 33.91 -15.68 -32.90
CA GLY A 190 34.51 -15.51 -31.57
C GLY A 190 34.99 -14.09 -31.25
N ASP A 191 34.72 -13.10 -32.11
CA ASP A 191 34.95 -11.67 -31.89
C ASP A 191 33.94 -11.09 -30.88
N GLN A 192 33.86 -11.70 -29.70
CA GLN A 192 33.03 -11.18 -28.64
C GLN A 192 33.70 -9.95 -28.02
N PRO A 193 32.97 -8.84 -27.86
CA PRO A 193 33.50 -7.67 -27.18
C PRO A 193 33.90 -8.03 -25.75
N ILE A 194 34.96 -7.38 -25.25
CA ILE A 194 35.61 -7.66 -23.95
C ILE A 194 34.60 -7.64 -22.78
N PHE A 195 33.51 -6.88 -22.93
CA PHE A 195 32.46 -6.71 -21.93
C PHE A 195 31.18 -7.53 -22.19
N TYR A 196 31.16 -8.44 -23.16
CA TYR A 196 29.97 -9.23 -23.54
C TYR A 196 29.31 -9.93 -22.35
N ASN A 197 30.08 -10.69 -21.57
CA ASN A 197 29.57 -11.43 -20.41
C ASN A 197 29.05 -10.51 -19.30
N GLN A 198 29.66 -9.34 -19.14
CA GLN A 198 29.28 -8.38 -18.10
C GLN A 198 28.01 -7.64 -18.49
N GLN A 199 27.88 -7.21 -19.75
CA GLN A 199 26.66 -6.60 -20.28
C GLN A 199 25.49 -7.58 -20.29
N MET A 200 25.74 -8.84 -20.64
CA MET A 200 24.73 -9.90 -20.58
C MET A 200 24.29 -10.17 -19.14
N GLY A 201 25.22 -10.22 -18.19
CA GLY A 201 24.92 -10.32 -16.76
C GLY A 201 24.07 -9.14 -16.28
N ILE A 202 24.43 -7.92 -16.69
CA ILE A 202 23.69 -6.69 -16.36
C ILE A 202 22.27 -6.70 -16.95
N PHE A 203 22.13 -7.06 -18.23
CA PHE A 203 20.84 -7.13 -18.90
C PHE A 203 19.91 -8.12 -18.18
N ARG A 204 20.43 -9.30 -17.84
CA ARG A 204 19.69 -10.30 -17.07
C ARG A 204 19.28 -9.79 -15.70
N VAL A 205 20.14 -9.03 -15.02
CA VAL A 205 19.81 -8.42 -13.73
C VAL A 205 18.72 -7.36 -13.86
N LEU A 206 18.80 -6.49 -14.87
CA LEU A 206 17.76 -5.50 -15.16
C LEU A 206 16.43 -6.16 -15.51
N ASP A 207 16.45 -7.18 -16.36
CA ASP A 207 15.27 -7.95 -16.73
C ASP A 207 14.67 -8.69 -15.52
N THR A 208 15.51 -9.22 -14.63
CA THR A 208 15.07 -9.84 -13.36
C THR A 208 14.37 -8.83 -12.46
N ILE A 209 14.95 -7.64 -12.31
CA ILE A 209 14.37 -6.57 -11.48
C ILE A 209 13.07 -6.07 -12.10
N LEU A 210 13.03 -5.90 -13.43
CA LEU A 210 11.88 -5.39 -14.14
C LEU A 210 10.73 -6.41 -14.16
N THR A 211 11.03 -7.68 -14.46
CA THR A 211 10.06 -8.78 -14.42
C THR A 211 9.56 -9.04 -13.01
N GLY A 212 10.47 -9.17 -12.03
CA GLY A 212 10.10 -9.39 -10.64
C GLY A 212 9.35 -8.20 -10.02
N GLY A 213 9.75 -6.98 -10.35
CA GLY A 213 9.08 -5.75 -9.92
C GLY A 213 7.70 -5.56 -10.54
N LEU A 214 7.55 -5.89 -11.82
CA LEU A 214 6.26 -5.86 -12.51
C LEU A 214 5.30 -6.91 -11.94
N ILE A 215 5.77 -8.15 -11.76
CA ILE A 215 5.00 -9.23 -11.16
C ILE A 215 4.61 -8.90 -9.71
N ALA A 216 5.54 -8.39 -8.90
CA ALA A 216 5.27 -8.00 -7.52
C ALA A 216 4.36 -6.76 -7.40
N GLY A 217 4.34 -5.91 -8.43
CA GLY A 217 3.45 -4.76 -8.54
C GLY A 217 2.00 -5.14 -8.87
N GLY A 218 1.75 -6.37 -9.33
CA GLY A 218 0.41 -6.85 -9.71
C GLY A 218 -0.26 -5.95 -10.76
N SER A 219 -1.58 -5.82 -10.66
CA SER A 219 -2.40 -4.94 -11.51
C SER A 219 -1.99 -3.45 -11.47
N GLU A 220 -1.50 -2.96 -10.34
CA GLU A 220 -1.05 -1.56 -10.15
C GLU A 220 0.24 -1.26 -10.95
N GLY A 221 1.15 -2.24 -11.02
CA GLY A 221 2.38 -2.14 -11.83
C GLY A 221 2.07 -2.01 -13.32
N ILE A 222 1.13 -2.82 -13.81
CA ILE A 222 0.68 -2.79 -15.20
C ILE A 222 -0.01 -1.46 -15.51
N HIS A 223 -0.91 -0.99 -14.65
CA HIS A 223 -1.60 0.28 -14.84
C HIS A 223 -0.63 1.46 -14.99
N LYS A 224 0.44 1.50 -14.17
CA LYS A 224 1.50 2.51 -14.29
C LYS A 224 2.28 2.40 -15.60
N ILE A 225 2.61 1.20 -16.05
CA ILE A 225 3.28 1.02 -17.36
C ILE A 225 2.40 1.52 -18.49
N THR A 226 1.10 1.19 -18.46
CA THR A 226 0.13 1.70 -19.43
C THR A 226 0.09 3.22 -19.41
N GLN A 227 0.01 3.86 -18.24
CA GLN A 227 0.01 5.33 -18.12
C GLN A 227 1.28 5.98 -18.68
N VAL A 228 2.45 5.43 -18.38
CA VAL A 228 3.72 5.95 -18.91
C VAL A 228 3.74 5.81 -20.43
N PHE A 229 3.32 4.66 -20.97
CA PHE A 229 3.25 4.42 -22.40
C PHE A 229 2.27 5.37 -23.11
N THR A 230 1.06 5.56 -22.57
CA THR A 230 0.08 6.50 -23.14
C THR A 230 0.61 7.92 -23.09
N THR A 231 1.26 8.33 -21.99
CA THR A 231 1.84 9.68 -21.86
C THR A 231 2.96 9.93 -22.87
N PHE A 232 3.84 8.95 -23.07
CA PHE A 232 4.90 9.04 -24.09
C PHE A 232 4.33 9.11 -25.51
N LEU A 233 3.28 8.33 -25.80
CA LEU A 233 2.60 8.38 -27.09
C LEU A 233 1.93 9.73 -27.33
N GLU A 234 1.25 10.27 -26.32
CA GLU A 234 0.62 11.59 -26.36
C GLU A 234 1.65 12.68 -26.64
N GLN A 235 2.77 12.67 -25.92
CA GLN A 235 3.87 13.62 -26.12
C GLN A 235 4.51 13.49 -27.50
N THR A 236 4.73 12.26 -27.99
CA THR A 236 5.29 12.02 -29.32
C THR A 236 4.34 12.48 -30.43
N ARG A 237 3.05 12.20 -30.28
CA ARG A 237 2.00 12.65 -31.21
C ARG A 237 1.94 14.17 -31.27
N ASN A 238 1.95 14.83 -30.12
CA ASN A 238 1.91 16.29 -30.03
C ASN A 238 3.16 16.93 -30.66
N GLN A 239 4.35 16.35 -30.46
CA GLN A 239 5.57 16.81 -31.13
C GLN A 239 5.55 16.65 -32.66
N MET A 240 4.89 15.62 -33.19
CA MET A 240 4.74 15.47 -34.64
C MET A 240 3.69 16.42 -35.22
N GLN A 241 2.67 16.76 -34.43
CA GLN A 241 1.58 17.66 -34.84
C GLN A 241 2.00 19.14 -34.77
N ASP A 242 2.91 19.51 -33.87
CA ASP A 242 3.51 20.84 -33.75
C ASP A 242 4.68 21.11 -34.71
N ARG A 243 5.09 20.14 -35.55
CA ARG A 243 6.05 20.42 -36.62
C ARG A 243 5.36 21.31 -37.66
N PRO A 244 5.83 22.55 -37.90
CA PRO A 244 5.25 23.39 -38.94
C PRO A 244 5.42 22.66 -40.27
N LYS A 245 4.32 22.53 -41.03
CA LYS A 245 4.35 22.00 -42.39
C LYS A 245 5.31 22.89 -43.18
N LEU A 246 6.48 22.35 -43.55
CA LEU A 246 7.36 22.99 -44.51
C LEU A 246 6.58 23.04 -45.83
N ASN A 247 6.08 24.22 -46.16
CA ASN A 247 5.53 24.52 -47.48
C ASN A 247 6.68 24.35 -48.48
N TYR A 248 6.64 23.26 -49.26
CA TYR A 248 7.42 23.11 -50.48
C TYR A 248 6.68 23.76 -51.64
#